data_AF-K0TLH2-F1
#
_entry.id   AF-K0TLH2-F1
#
_cell.length_a   1.000
_cell.length_b   1.000
_cell.length_c   1.000
_cell.angle_alpha   90.00
_cell.angle_beta   90.00
_cell.angle_gamma   90.00
#
_symmetry.space_group_name_H-M   'P 1'
#
loop_
_entity.id
_entity.type
_entity.pdbx_description
1 polymer ?
#
loop_
_entity_poly.entity_id
_entity_poly.type
_entity_poly.pdbx_seq_one_letter_code
_entity_poly.pdbx_strand_id
1 'polypeptide(L)'
;MTEQYTSPAATAWRCQTKDAIVQLIHETVAVLRDERHSAALARNVGHRTGVGIDLSSKIGTRGSVQGARVITSGSDDPMVLVHSLRSHLYTESDRVCRKNDGTGEVKIELFERCKMIDQLHEFTVSYRNLLRLASSPLPFPLVQMGRTFTAVWTLSLPFVLIGDDFAEDSLSTFTFVILLTYGFLGLEFLSRMLANPFGGYQRDRVKLP
;
A
#
# COMPACT_ATOMS: atom_id res chain seq x y z
N MET A 1 -3.79 -22.06 34.62
CA MET A 1 -5.13 -21.54 34.95
C MET A 1 -5.15 -20.05 34.65
N THR A 2 -5.41 -19.66 33.40
CA THR A 2 -5.52 -18.26 32.98
C THR A 2 -6.66 -18.14 31.97
N GLU A 3 -7.85 -18.59 32.35
CA GLU A 3 -9.07 -18.07 31.73
C GLU A 3 -9.34 -16.72 32.41
N GLN A 4 -8.59 -15.70 31.98
CA GLN A 4 -8.90 -14.31 32.30
C GLN A 4 -10.26 -14.01 31.68
N TYR A 5 -11.21 -13.66 32.55
CA TYR A 5 -12.52 -13.09 32.21
C TYR A 5 -12.30 -11.82 31.38
N THR A 6 -12.14 -11.98 30.06
CA THR A 6 -12.07 -10.84 29.16
C THR A 6 -13.46 -10.26 29.06
N SER A 7 -13.59 -8.99 29.47
CA SER A 7 -14.85 -8.26 29.39
C SER A 7 -15.44 -8.37 27.97
N PRO A 8 -16.74 -8.70 27.80
CA PRO A 8 -17.37 -8.82 26.49
C PRO A 8 -17.32 -7.51 25.69
N ALA A 9 -17.18 -6.36 26.36
CA ALA A 9 -16.95 -5.08 25.71
C ALA A 9 -15.55 -4.97 25.09
N ALA A 10 -14.53 -5.48 25.79
CA ALA A 10 -13.15 -5.46 25.30
C ALA A 10 -12.97 -6.39 24.10
N THR A 11 -13.63 -7.55 24.09
CA THR A 11 -13.60 -8.47 22.93
C THR A 11 -14.31 -7.88 21.72
N ALA A 12 -15.48 -7.25 21.91
CA ALA A 12 -16.19 -6.56 20.82
C ALA A 12 -15.34 -5.43 20.22
N TRP A 13 -14.68 -4.62 21.06
CA TRP A 13 -13.77 -3.56 20.60
C TRP A 13 -12.56 -4.11 19.83
N ARG A 14 -11.95 -5.20 20.29
CA ARG A 14 -10.85 -5.88 19.56
C ARG A 14 -11.30 -6.38 18.20
N CYS A 15 -12.48 -6.98 18.11
CA CYS A 15 -13.04 -7.41 16.82
C CYS A 15 -13.26 -6.22 15.88
N GLN A 16 -13.85 -5.13 16.37
CA GLN A 16 -14.06 -3.93 15.56
C GLN A 16 -12.75 -3.31 15.07
N THR A 17 -11.74 -3.25 15.95
CA THR A 17 -10.40 -2.75 15.62
C THR A 17 -9.74 -3.63 14.55
N LYS A 18 -9.85 -4.96 14.69
CA LYS A 18 -9.34 -5.91 13.69
C LYS A 18 -9.99 -5.70 12.33
N ASP A 19 -11.31 -5.57 12.27
CA ASP A 19 -12.04 -5.36 11.03
C ASP A 19 -11.62 -4.04 10.35
N ALA A 20 -11.43 -2.97 11.14
CA ALA A 20 -10.96 -1.69 10.64
C ALA A 20 -9.51 -1.77 10.10
N ILE A 21 -8.63 -2.53 10.74
CA ILE A 21 -7.26 -2.78 10.25
C ILE A 21 -7.29 -3.56 8.93
N VAL A 22 -8.12 -4.60 8.85
CA VAL A 22 -8.27 -5.40 7.62
C VAL A 22 -8.77 -4.52 6.48
N GLN A 23 -9.78 -3.68 6.74
CA GLN A 23 -10.28 -2.72 5.77
C GLN A 23 -9.19 -1.73 5.34
N LEU A 24 -8.43 -1.17 6.28
CA LEU A 24 -7.31 -0.28 5.99
C LEU A 24 -6.29 -0.94 5.06
N ILE A 25 -5.90 -2.18 5.32
CA ILE A 25 -4.94 -2.93 4.49
C ILE A 25 -5.52 -3.16 3.09
N HIS A 26 -6.79 -3.57 2.99
CA HIS A 26 -7.44 -3.78 1.70
C HIS A 26 -7.48 -2.51 0.84
N GLU A 27 -7.86 -1.38 1.43
CA GLU A 27 -7.87 -0.10 0.71
C GLU A 27 -6.45 0.36 0.36
N THR A 28 -5.49 0.18 1.26
CA THR A 28 -4.08 0.51 0.98
C THR A 28 -3.57 -0.25 -0.24
N VAL A 29 -3.83 -1.55 -0.32
CA VAL A 29 -3.45 -2.38 -1.47
C VAL A 29 -4.21 -1.96 -2.74
N ALA A 30 -5.51 -1.66 -2.62
CA ALA A 30 -6.32 -1.20 -3.74
C ALA A 30 -5.77 0.11 -4.34
N VAL A 31 -5.43 1.07 -3.48
CA VAL A 31 -4.82 2.34 -3.88
C VAL A 31 -3.44 2.15 -4.50
N LEU A 32 -2.58 1.30 -3.91
CA LEU A 32 -1.24 1.05 -4.45
C LEU A 32 -1.26 0.33 -5.80
N ARG A 33 -2.31 -0.45 -6.08
CA ARG A 33 -2.48 -1.15 -7.35
C ARG A 33 -2.82 -0.20 -8.50
N ASP A 34 -3.43 0.96 -8.21
CA ASP A 34 -3.75 1.98 -9.20
C ASP A 34 -2.72 3.12 -9.15
N GLU A 35 -1.80 3.11 -10.11
CA GLU A 35 -0.75 4.13 -10.25
C GLU A 35 -1.32 5.54 -10.43
N ARG A 36 -2.45 5.69 -11.12
CA ARG A 36 -3.06 7.01 -11.34
C ARG A 36 -3.69 7.54 -10.06
N HIS A 37 -4.39 6.67 -9.33
CA HIS A 37 -5.02 7.03 -8.06
C HIS A 37 -3.99 7.34 -6.98
N SER A 38 -2.95 6.51 -6.85
CA SER A 38 -1.84 6.75 -5.92
C SER A 38 -1.05 8.02 -6.28
N ALA A 39 -0.79 8.30 -7.56
CA ALA A 39 -0.16 9.55 -7.98
C ALA A 39 -1.02 10.78 -7.70
N ALA A 40 -2.36 10.67 -7.84
CA ALA A 40 -3.29 11.75 -7.50
C ALA A 40 -3.29 12.05 -5.99
N LEU A 41 -3.32 11.00 -5.16
CA LEU A 41 -3.20 11.10 -3.70
C LEU A 41 -1.84 11.67 -3.27
N ALA A 42 -0.74 11.19 -3.86
CA ALA A 42 0.62 11.63 -3.54
C ALA A 42 0.84 13.13 -3.81
N ARG A 43 0.19 13.65 -4.85
CA ARG A 43 0.30 15.07 -5.22
C ARG A 43 -0.58 15.99 -4.39
N ASN A 44 -1.33 15.48 -3.40
CA ASN A 44 -2.38 16.22 -2.71
C ASN A 44 -3.27 16.95 -3.71
N VAL A 45 -3.57 16.34 -4.87
CA VAL A 45 -4.55 16.90 -5.81
C VAL A 45 -5.88 16.66 -5.15
N GLY A 46 -6.21 17.55 -4.21
CA GLY A 46 -7.49 17.57 -3.53
C GLY A 46 -8.54 17.68 -4.62
N HIS A 47 -9.16 16.55 -4.96
CA HIS A 47 -10.59 16.62 -5.12
C HIS A 47 -11.07 17.17 -3.78
N ARG A 48 -11.36 18.48 -3.77
CA ARG A 48 -12.39 19.05 -2.90
C ARG A 48 -13.67 18.28 -3.25
N THR A 49 -13.75 17.01 -2.86
CA THR A 49 -15.04 16.43 -2.51
C THR A 49 -15.49 17.32 -1.38
N GLY A 50 -16.43 18.20 -1.71
CA GLY A 50 -17.09 19.03 -0.74
C GLY A 50 -17.71 18.08 0.28
N VAL A 51 -16.98 17.79 1.35
CA VAL A 51 -17.57 17.45 2.63
C VAL A 51 -18.20 18.75 3.10
N GLY A 52 -19.34 19.08 2.46
CA GLY A 52 -20.35 19.90 3.07
C GLY A 52 -20.75 19.15 4.32
N ILE A 53 -20.14 19.52 5.44
CA ILE A 53 -20.74 19.29 6.74
C ILE A 53 -21.99 20.15 6.70
N ASP A 54 -23.09 19.55 6.25
CA ASP A 54 -24.40 20.18 6.27
C ASP A 54 -24.81 20.26 7.75
N LEU A 55 -24.34 21.30 8.41
CA LEU A 55 -24.58 21.61 9.82
C LEU A 55 -25.99 22.20 10.00
N SER A 56 -26.97 21.70 9.25
CA SER A 56 -28.33 22.22 9.22
C SER A 56 -29.33 21.06 9.13
N SER A 57 -29.52 20.36 10.24
CA SER A 57 -30.82 19.76 10.58
C SER A 57 -30.78 19.06 11.94
N LYS A 58 -31.62 19.57 12.85
CA LYS A 58 -32.20 18.92 14.03
C LYS A 58 -31.38 18.90 15.33
N ILE A 59 -31.45 20.06 16.00
CA ILE A 59 -31.81 20.10 17.42
C ILE A 59 -33.11 19.29 17.59
N GLY A 60 -33.05 18.17 18.30
CA GLY A 60 -34.24 17.42 18.67
C GLY A 60 -33.98 15.99 19.16
N THR A 61 -34.13 15.81 20.47
CA THR A 61 -34.54 14.57 21.16
C THR A 61 -33.44 13.58 21.59
N ARG A 62 -33.17 13.62 22.90
CA ARG A 62 -32.67 12.55 23.77
C ARG A 62 -33.11 11.14 23.33
N GLY A 63 -32.15 10.23 23.19
CA GLY A 63 -32.39 8.79 23.29
C GLY A 63 -31.50 7.92 22.40
N SER A 64 -30.62 7.14 23.02
CA SER A 64 -29.92 5.97 22.46
C SER A 64 -28.91 6.20 21.33
N VAL A 65 -27.61 6.27 21.69
CA VAL A 65 -26.50 6.16 20.74
C VAL A 65 -25.95 4.73 20.82
N GLN A 66 -26.57 3.83 20.07
CA GLN A 66 -26.02 2.52 19.77
C GLN A 66 -25.31 2.62 18.43
N GLY A 67 -23.98 2.46 18.47
CA GLY A 67 -23.14 2.14 17.31
C GLY A 67 -23.17 3.16 16.18
N ALA A 68 -22.34 4.21 16.29
CA ALA A 68 -21.89 4.97 15.14
C ALA A 68 -21.04 4.02 14.25
N ARG A 69 -21.71 3.24 13.40
CA ARG A 69 -21.09 2.59 12.25
C ARG A 69 -20.75 3.73 11.29
N VAL A 70 -19.52 4.23 11.40
CA VAL A 70 -18.91 5.06 10.36
C VAL A 70 -18.73 4.14 9.16
N ILE A 71 -19.79 4.02 8.36
CA ILE A 71 -19.72 3.48 7.01
C ILE A 71 -19.14 4.62 6.19
N THR A 72 -17.82 4.72 6.10
CA THR A 72 -17.15 5.53 5.08
C THR A 72 -17.32 4.82 3.73
N SER A 73 -18.56 4.78 3.22
CA SER A 73 -18.79 4.47 1.82
C SER A 73 -18.31 5.69 1.02
N GLY A 74 -17.08 5.64 0.54
CA GLY A 74 -16.61 6.52 -0.54
C GLY A 74 -15.50 7.52 -0.22
N SER A 75 -14.68 7.32 0.82
CA SER A 75 -13.37 8.00 0.84
C SER A 75 -12.26 7.01 0.51
N ASP A 76 -11.85 7.01 -0.75
CA ASP A 76 -10.81 6.14 -1.35
C ASP A 76 -9.38 6.47 -0.86
N ASP A 77 -9.26 7.07 0.33
CA ASP A 77 -7.98 7.47 0.92
C ASP A 77 -7.73 6.69 2.24
N PRO A 78 -6.72 5.81 2.28
CA PRO A 78 -6.37 5.06 3.48
C PRO A 78 -5.96 5.97 4.65
N MET A 79 -5.55 7.23 4.40
CA MET A 79 -5.26 8.18 5.48
C MET A 79 -6.52 8.61 6.24
N VAL A 80 -7.68 8.66 5.58
CA VAL A 80 -8.96 8.90 6.24
C VAL A 80 -9.32 7.72 7.15
N LEU A 81 -9.06 6.49 6.71
CA LEU A 81 -9.25 5.29 7.53
C LEU A 81 -8.31 5.25 8.73
N VAL A 82 -7.04 5.65 8.56
CA VAL A 82 -6.10 5.82 9.67
C VAL A 82 -6.63 6.83 10.69
N HIS A 83 -7.14 7.98 10.23
CA HIS A 83 -7.72 8.99 11.13
C HIS A 83 -8.98 8.50 11.84
N SER A 84 -9.85 7.77 11.13
CA SER A 84 -11.03 7.13 11.72
C SER A 84 -10.64 6.11 12.79
N LEU A 85 -9.67 5.24 12.49
CA LEU A 85 -9.15 4.25 13.44
C LEU A 85 -8.51 4.93 14.66
N ARG A 86 -7.73 5.99 14.45
CA ARG A 86 -7.13 6.77 15.54
C ARG A 86 -8.20 7.42 16.43
N SER A 87 -9.25 7.99 15.84
CA SER A 87 -10.40 8.52 16.59
C SER A 87 -11.13 7.43 17.39
N HIS A 88 -11.31 6.25 16.80
CA HIS A 88 -11.91 5.09 17.48
C HIS A 88 -11.10 4.65 18.70
N LEU A 89 -9.76 4.63 18.58
CA LEU A 89 -8.85 4.28 19.67
C LEU A 89 -8.88 5.31 20.83
N TYR A 90 -9.08 6.61 20.54
CA TYR A 90 -9.16 7.65 21.56
C TYR A 90 -10.53 7.74 22.25
N THR A 91 -11.63 7.60 21.51
CA THR A 91 -12.99 7.88 22.01
C THR A 91 -13.44 6.89 23.09
N GLU A 92 -13.02 5.62 22.98
CA GLU A 92 -13.33 4.59 23.98
C GLU A 92 -12.40 4.66 25.20
N SER A 93 -11.21 5.26 25.07
CA SER A 93 -10.26 5.42 26.19
C SER A 93 -10.83 6.30 27.31
N ASP A 94 -11.52 7.37 26.94
CA ASP A 94 -12.10 8.35 27.89
C ASP A 94 -13.25 7.75 28.72
N ARG A 95 -13.96 6.75 28.15
CA ARG A 95 -15.03 6.00 28.84
C ARG A 95 -14.49 5.05 29.89
N VAL A 96 -13.34 4.44 29.63
CA VAL A 96 -12.70 3.48 30.56
C VAL A 96 -12.11 4.21 31.76
N CYS A 97 -11.44 5.34 31.57
CA CYS A 97 -10.86 6.13 32.67
C CYS A 97 -11.90 6.66 33.67
N ARG A 98 -13.14 6.92 33.21
CA ARG A 98 -14.20 7.48 34.06
C ARG A 98 -14.85 6.46 35.00
N LYS A 99 -14.68 5.15 34.74
CA LYS A 99 -15.36 4.07 35.48
C LYS A 99 -14.48 3.40 36.56
N ASN A 100 -13.39 4.06 36.97
CA ASN A 100 -12.39 3.55 37.91
C ASN A 100 -12.99 3.02 39.22
N ASP A 101 -13.13 1.70 39.29
CA ASP A 101 -12.93 0.91 40.49
C ASP A 101 -11.49 0.37 40.42
N GLY A 102 -10.76 0.31 41.53
CA GLY A 102 -9.28 0.26 41.61
C GLY A 102 -8.56 -0.98 41.06
N THR A 103 -9.06 -1.63 40.02
CA THR A 103 -8.57 -2.90 39.48
C THR A 103 -7.46 -2.71 38.43
N GLY A 104 -6.39 -3.49 38.53
CA GLY A 104 -5.21 -3.43 37.64
C GLY A 104 -5.45 -3.71 36.15
N GLU A 105 -6.65 -4.16 35.76
CA GLU A 105 -7.03 -4.44 34.37
C GLU A 105 -7.05 -3.18 33.48
N VAL A 106 -7.42 -2.02 34.03
CA VAL A 106 -7.47 -0.75 33.28
C VAL A 106 -6.10 -0.36 32.73
N LYS A 107 -5.01 -0.72 33.42
CA LYS A 107 -3.64 -0.42 32.99
C LYS A 107 -3.22 -1.22 31.75
N ILE A 108 -3.69 -2.46 31.63
CA ILE A 108 -3.33 -3.34 30.49
C ILE A 108 -4.01 -2.85 29.21
N GLU A 109 -5.28 -2.44 29.29
CA GLU A 109 -6.02 -1.91 28.13
C GLU A 109 -5.43 -0.58 27.62
N LEU A 110 -5.03 0.33 28.50
CA LEU A 110 -4.38 1.58 28.12
C LEU A 110 -3.05 1.33 27.39
N PHE A 111 -2.26 0.38 27.88
CA PHE A 111 -1.00 0.02 27.25
C PHE A 111 -1.20 -0.59 25.85
N GLU A 112 -2.18 -1.49 25.69
CA GLU A 112 -2.54 -2.07 24.40
C GLU A 112 -2.95 -0.99 23.39
N ARG A 113 -3.73 0.01 23.83
CA ARG A 113 -4.16 1.14 23.00
C ARG A 113 -3.00 2.05 22.59
N CYS A 114 -2.14 2.44 23.52
CA CYS A 114 -0.96 3.25 23.21
C CYS A 114 -0.07 2.53 22.18
N LYS A 115 0.17 1.24 22.38
CA LYS A 115 0.95 0.42 21.44
C LYS A 115 0.32 0.39 20.05
N MET A 116 -1.00 0.27 19.94
CA MET A 116 -1.67 0.30 18.63
C MET A 116 -1.58 1.68 17.95
N ILE A 117 -1.63 2.77 18.72
CA ILE A 117 -1.43 4.12 18.16
C ILE A 117 -0.01 4.27 17.61
N ASP A 118 1.00 3.76 18.31
CA ASP A 118 2.39 3.79 17.86
C ASP A 118 2.55 2.98 16.56
N GLN A 119 1.98 1.78 16.49
CA GLN A 119 1.98 0.97 15.26
C GLN A 119 1.25 1.64 14.10
N LEU A 120 0.14 2.33 14.38
CA LEU A 120 -0.62 3.07 13.37
C LEU A 120 0.18 4.28 12.84
N HIS A 121 0.95 4.93 13.71
CA HIS A 121 1.86 5.99 13.31
C HIS A 121 2.99 5.47 12.41
N GLU A 122 3.62 4.35 12.80
CA GLU A 122 4.65 3.68 12.00
C GLU A 122 4.11 3.24 10.63
N PHE A 123 2.88 2.72 10.59
CA PHE A 123 2.16 2.43 9.35
C PHE A 123 1.99 3.67 8.48
N THR A 124 1.57 4.80 9.06
CA THR A 124 1.37 6.07 8.33
C THR A 124 2.66 6.56 7.69
N VAL A 125 3.77 6.51 8.44
CA VAL A 125 5.10 6.89 7.94
C VAL A 125 5.53 5.96 6.80
N SER A 126 5.38 4.66 6.99
CA SER A 126 5.74 3.64 5.99
C SER A 126 4.90 3.76 4.73
N TYR A 127 3.59 3.96 4.87
CA TYR A 127 2.67 4.18 3.76
C TYR A 127 3.04 5.43 2.96
N ARG A 128 3.35 6.55 3.63
CA ARG A 128 3.76 7.77 2.94
C ARG A 128 5.08 7.60 2.18
N ASN A 129 6.03 6.87 2.76
CA ASN A 129 7.28 6.52 2.08
C ASN A 129 7.04 5.64 0.87
N LEU A 130 6.16 4.64 0.99
CA LEU A 130 5.78 3.76 -0.10
C LEU A 130 5.05 4.52 -1.21
N LEU A 131 4.13 5.42 -0.86
CA LEU A 131 3.43 6.29 -1.79
C LEU A 131 4.40 7.21 -2.53
N ARG A 132 5.41 7.75 -1.83
CA ARG A 132 6.47 8.55 -2.44
C ARG A 132 7.26 7.74 -3.46
N LEU A 133 7.67 6.51 -3.12
CA LEU A 133 8.37 5.61 -4.04
C LEU A 133 7.52 5.22 -5.25
N ALA A 134 6.24 4.90 -5.04
CA ALA A 134 5.30 4.57 -6.12
C ALA A 134 5.01 5.76 -7.04
N SER A 135 4.96 6.97 -6.49
CA SER A 135 4.69 8.21 -7.25
C SER A 135 5.91 8.79 -7.97
N SER A 136 7.12 8.32 -7.66
CA SER A 136 8.35 8.77 -8.30
C SER A 136 8.78 7.77 -9.38
N PRO A 137 8.29 7.90 -10.62
CA PRO A 137 8.79 7.07 -11.70
C PRO A 137 10.29 7.34 -11.88
N LEU A 138 11.01 6.30 -12.30
CA LEU A 138 12.41 6.47 -12.72
C LEU A 138 12.49 7.57 -13.78
N PRO A 139 13.50 8.45 -13.70
CA PRO A 139 13.62 9.54 -14.65
C PRO A 139 13.67 8.97 -16.07
N PHE A 140 12.77 9.47 -16.93
CA PHE A 140 12.64 9.00 -18.31
C PHE A 140 13.99 8.92 -19.05
N PRO A 141 14.92 9.89 -18.92
CA PRO A 141 16.22 9.80 -19.56
C PRO A 141 17.04 8.57 -19.13
N LEU A 142 16.96 8.16 -17.87
CA LEU A 142 17.71 7.01 -17.35
C LEU A 142 17.17 5.70 -17.94
N VAL A 143 15.85 5.56 -18.01
CA VAL A 143 15.21 4.39 -18.65
C VAL A 143 15.53 4.34 -20.14
N GLN A 144 15.51 5.50 -20.81
CA GLN A 144 15.82 5.59 -22.23
C GLN A 144 17.29 5.24 -22.50
N MET A 145 18.22 5.81 -21.74
CA MET A 145 19.66 5.52 -21.87
C MET A 145 19.97 4.04 -21.62
N GLY A 146 19.36 3.44 -20.59
CA GLY A 146 19.52 2.01 -20.31
C GLY A 146 19.06 1.15 -21.47
N ARG A 147 17.87 1.43 -22.04
CA ARG A 147 17.35 0.68 -23.20
C ARG A 147 18.20 0.85 -24.45
N THR A 148 18.65 2.08 -24.74
CA THR A 148 19.53 2.32 -25.89
C THR A 148 20.87 1.62 -25.72
N PHE A 149 21.43 1.64 -24.51
CA PHE A 149 22.68 0.94 -24.22
C PHE A 149 22.54 -0.56 -24.39
N THR A 150 21.50 -1.17 -23.82
CA THR A 150 21.24 -2.62 -23.98
C THR A 150 21.02 -2.98 -25.45
N ALA A 151 20.29 -2.17 -26.22
CA ALA A 151 20.05 -2.41 -27.63
C ALA A 151 21.33 -2.30 -28.48
N VAL A 152 22.15 -1.27 -28.25
CA VAL A 152 23.44 -1.11 -28.94
C VAL A 152 24.38 -2.26 -28.57
N TRP A 153 24.43 -2.64 -27.29
CA TRP A 153 25.26 -3.73 -26.81
C TRP A 153 24.87 -5.06 -27.47
N THR A 154 23.60 -5.45 -27.42
CA THR A 154 23.11 -6.71 -28.02
C THR A 154 23.29 -6.75 -29.53
N LEU A 155 23.15 -5.60 -30.22
CA LEU A 155 23.40 -5.51 -31.65
C LEU A 155 24.88 -5.55 -32.02
N SER A 156 25.77 -4.94 -31.22
CA SER A 156 27.22 -4.93 -31.47
C SER A 156 27.89 -6.28 -31.22
N LEU A 157 27.32 -7.08 -30.31
CA LEU A 157 27.88 -8.34 -29.86
C LEU A 157 28.14 -9.36 -30.99
N PRO A 158 27.19 -9.69 -31.88
CA PRO A 158 27.45 -10.63 -32.98
C PRO A 158 28.59 -10.17 -33.91
N PHE A 159 28.76 -8.85 -34.10
CA PHE A 159 29.86 -8.32 -34.93
C PHE A 159 31.22 -8.45 -34.25
N VAL A 160 31.28 -8.30 -32.92
CA VAL A 160 32.52 -8.48 -32.16
C VAL A 160 32.97 -9.94 -32.17
N LEU A 161 32.03 -10.88 -32.12
CA LEU A 161 32.40 -12.28 -32.12
C LEU A 161 32.90 -12.75 -33.49
N ILE A 162 32.44 -12.18 -34.62
CA ILE A 162 32.77 -12.53 -36.03
C ILE A 162 34.27 -12.48 -36.42
N GLY A 163 35.19 -12.34 -35.46
CA GLY A 163 36.64 -12.40 -35.67
C GLY A 163 37.16 -13.71 -36.29
N ASP A 164 38.42 -13.67 -36.73
CA ASP A 164 39.06 -14.54 -37.74
C ASP A 164 38.94 -16.08 -37.55
N ASP A 165 38.60 -16.57 -36.35
CA ASP A 165 38.53 -18.02 -36.04
C ASP A 165 37.11 -18.63 -36.13
N PHE A 166 36.17 -17.93 -36.76
CA PHE A 166 34.73 -18.29 -36.81
C PHE A 166 34.40 -19.66 -37.41
N ALA A 167 35.35 -20.28 -38.12
CA ALA A 167 35.15 -21.54 -38.83
C ALA A 167 35.20 -22.78 -37.94
N GLU A 168 35.98 -22.79 -36.85
CA GLU A 168 36.18 -24.00 -36.05
C GLU A 168 35.15 -24.15 -34.90
N ASP A 169 34.67 -23.05 -34.30
CA ASP A 169 33.79 -23.04 -33.11
C ASP A 169 32.45 -22.29 -33.29
N SER A 170 31.89 -22.36 -34.50
CA SER A 170 30.65 -21.64 -34.86
C SER A 170 29.44 -21.97 -33.95
N LEU A 171 29.27 -23.23 -33.54
CA LEU A 171 28.15 -23.67 -32.70
C LEU A 171 28.25 -23.14 -31.25
N SER A 172 29.45 -23.16 -30.67
CA SER A 172 29.71 -22.65 -29.32
C SER A 172 29.44 -21.14 -29.27
N THR A 173 29.97 -20.43 -30.27
CA THR A 173 29.79 -18.99 -30.44
C THR A 173 28.33 -18.60 -30.60
N PHE A 174 27.58 -19.31 -31.45
CA PHE A 174 26.15 -19.07 -31.65
C PHE A 174 25.33 -19.30 -30.37
N THR A 175 25.60 -20.39 -29.65
CA THR A 175 24.93 -20.71 -28.38
C THR A 175 25.22 -19.63 -27.32
N PHE A 176 26.46 -19.15 -27.26
CA PHE A 176 26.86 -18.08 -26.36
C PHE A 176 26.14 -16.76 -26.67
N VAL A 177 26.04 -16.37 -27.95
CA VAL A 177 25.30 -15.17 -28.37
C VAL A 177 23.81 -15.26 -28.01
N ILE A 178 23.18 -16.42 -28.21
CA ILE A 178 21.78 -16.64 -27.80
C ILE A 178 21.62 -16.50 -26.29
N LEU A 179 22.46 -17.19 -25.51
CA LEU A 179 22.41 -17.17 -24.05
C LEU A 179 22.59 -15.75 -23.50
N LEU A 180 23.56 -15.02 -24.07
CA LEU A 180 23.84 -13.65 -23.66
C LEU A 180 22.69 -12.71 -24.03
N THR A 181 22.17 -12.81 -25.26
CA THR A 181 21.02 -12.01 -25.72
C THR A 181 19.80 -12.24 -24.83
N TYR A 182 19.50 -13.50 -24.51
CA TYR A 182 18.40 -13.86 -23.62
C TYR A 182 18.65 -13.40 -22.18
N GLY A 183 19.90 -13.44 -21.70
CA GLY A 183 20.29 -12.92 -20.39
C GLY A 183 20.04 -11.42 -20.26
N PHE A 184 20.48 -10.62 -21.22
CA PHE A 184 20.27 -9.17 -21.21
C PHE A 184 18.81 -8.76 -21.41
N LEU A 185 18.08 -9.43 -22.32
CA LEU A 185 16.62 -9.24 -22.47
C LEU A 185 15.86 -9.64 -21.20
N GLY A 186 16.27 -10.73 -20.55
CA GLY A 186 15.69 -11.19 -19.28
C GLY A 186 15.91 -10.18 -18.15
N LEU A 187 17.10 -9.58 -18.06
CA LEU A 187 17.38 -8.49 -17.12
C LEU A 187 16.51 -7.27 -17.38
N GLU A 188 16.32 -6.89 -18.65
CA GLU A 188 15.42 -5.79 -19.00
C GLU A 188 13.98 -6.11 -18.58
N PHE A 189 13.50 -7.32 -18.84
CA PHE A 189 12.17 -7.76 -18.42
C PHE A 189 12.00 -7.72 -16.90
N LEU A 190 12.99 -8.22 -16.15
CA LEU A 190 12.98 -8.17 -14.69
C LEU A 190 12.97 -6.73 -14.18
N SER A 191 13.74 -5.83 -14.82
CA SER A 191 13.75 -4.41 -14.46
C SER A 191 12.37 -3.76 -14.64
N ARG A 192 11.66 -4.10 -15.72
CA ARG A 192 10.29 -3.62 -15.97
C ARG A 192 9.29 -4.18 -14.97
N MET A 193 9.44 -5.44 -14.58
CA MET A 193 8.59 -6.08 -13.57
C MET A 193 8.80 -5.48 -12.19
N LEU A 194 10.06 -5.21 -11.81
CA LEU A 194 10.41 -4.57 -10.55
C LEU A 194 10.05 -3.08 -10.51
N ALA A 195 9.99 -2.41 -11.66
CA ALA A 195 9.58 -1.01 -11.75
C ALA A 195 8.11 -0.78 -11.35
N ASN A 196 7.26 -1.81 -11.45
CA ASN A 196 5.87 -1.73 -11.01
C ASN A 196 5.45 -2.99 -10.22
N PRO A 197 5.88 -3.10 -8.94
CA PRO A 197 5.63 -4.29 -8.13
C PRO A 197 4.15 -4.47 -7.75
N PHE A 198 3.36 -3.38 -7.82
CA PHE A 198 1.92 -3.38 -7.51
C PHE A 198 1.04 -3.43 -8.77
N GLY A 199 1.65 -3.32 -9.95
CA GLY A 199 0.97 -3.34 -11.24
C GLY A 199 0.34 -4.69 -11.50
N GLY A 200 -1.00 -4.72 -11.54
CA GLY A 200 -1.73 -5.94 -11.88
C GLY A 200 -1.54 -6.30 -13.35
N TYR A 201 -0.61 -7.21 -13.64
CA TYR A 201 -0.31 -7.74 -14.99
C TYR A 201 -1.53 -8.29 -15.77
N GLN A 202 -2.68 -8.47 -15.12
CA GLN A 202 -3.87 -9.10 -15.69
C GLN A 202 -4.87 -8.14 -16.37
N ARG A 203 -4.82 -6.81 -16.17
CA ARG A 203 -5.92 -5.95 -16.67
C ARG A 203 -5.77 -5.52 -18.14
N ASP A 204 -4.58 -5.61 -18.72
CA ASP A 204 -4.31 -5.10 -20.07
C ASP A 204 -4.39 -6.14 -21.20
N ARG A 205 -4.64 -7.43 -20.90
CA ARG A 205 -4.85 -8.46 -21.95
C ARG A 205 -6.31 -8.62 -22.42
N VAL A 206 -7.27 -7.91 -21.82
CA VAL A 206 -8.72 -8.12 -22.09
C VAL A 206 -9.39 -6.92 -22.78
N LYS A 207 -8.60 -6.01 -23.37
CA LYS A 207 -9.13 -4.97 -24.25
C LYS A 207 -8.32 -4.89 -25.54
N LEU A 208 -8.40 -5.97 -26.33
CA LEU A 208 -8.28 -5.83 -27.77
C LEU A 208 -9.70 -5.98 -28.37
N PRO A 209 -10.17 -5.02 -29.18
CA PRO A 209 -11.36 -5.21 -30.02
C PRO A 209 -11.14 -6.32 -31.05
#